data_AF-A0A061NUM6-F1
#
_entry.id   AF-A0A061NUM6-F1
#
_cell.length_a   1.000
_cell.length_b   1.000
_cell.length_c   1.000
_cell.angle_alpha   90.00
_cell.angle_beta   90.00
_cell.angle_gamma   90.00
#
_symmetry.space_group_name_H-M   'P 1'
#
loop_
_entity.id
_entity.type
_entity.pdbx_description
1 polymer ?
#
loop_
_entity_poly.entity_id
_entity_poly.type
_entity_poly.pdbx_seq_one_letter_code
_entity_poly.pdbx_strand_id
1 'polypeptide(L)'
;MGGFLDEIMLFDLPYVFRDYDHAHQFLDSEYGSTLANQIFEQTNVKVLAWMENGFRYQTHSTIAVETPEDLRGTDHRTQESQVQIDTWQALGANATPMAWNEVYSALQQGVIDSQENPIPTIYDMGFSDIQGYVNMTQHVYSPAPLLMSGTLFESFNQEDQTHILAAAETATRCSARRERETD
;
A
#
# COMPACT_ATOMS: atom_id res chain seq x y z
N MET A 1 -7.45 -5.16 -2.57
CA MET A 1 -7.46 -5.73 -3.93
C MET A 1 -7.06 -7.20 -3.95
N GLY A 2 -6.15 -7.68 -3.08
CA GLY A 2 -5.77 -9.10 -3.02
C GLY A 2 -6.94 -10.09 -2.81
N GLY A 3 -8.05 -9.68 -2.20
CA GLY A 3 -9.27 -10.51 -2.12
C GLY A 3 -10.03 -10.71 -3.45
N PHE A 4 -9.61 -10.06 -4.54
CA PHE A 4 -10.25 -10.16 -5.86
C PHE A 4 -9.33 -10.71 -6.96
N LEU A 5 -8.01 -10.58 -6.80
CA LEU A 5 -7.00 -11.06 -7.75
C LEU A 5 -5.72 -11.40 -6.98
N ASP A 6 -5.33 -12.67 -6.98
CA ASP A 6 -4.16 -13.17 -6.24
C ASP A 6 -2.85 -12.54 -6.74
N GLU A 7 -2.74 -12.25 -8.03
CA GLU A 7 -1.56 -11.65 -8.65
C GLU A 7 -1.22 -10.27 -8.05
N ILE A 8 -2.19 -9.56 -7.49
CA ILE A 8 -1.96 -8.27 -6.82
C ILE A 8 -1.24 -8.45 -5.49
N MET A 9 -1.32 -9.64 -4.87
CA MET A 9 -0.56 -9.94 -3.65
C MET A 9 0.95 -9.89 -3.87
N LEU A 10 1.44 -9.82 -5.12
CA LEU A 10 2.82 -9.46 -5.44
C LEU A 10 3.26 -8.18 -4.70
N PHE A 11 2.39 -7.18 -4.60
CA PHE A 11 2.70 -5.93 -3.90
C PHE A 11 2.68 -6.06 -2.38
N ASP A 12 2.15 -7.14 -1.83
CA ASP A 12 2.19 -7.39 -0.39
C ASP A 12 3.43 -8.20 0.02
N LEU A 13 4.16 -8.77 -0.95
CA LEU A 13 5.37 -9.53 -0.68
C LEU A 13 6.51 -8.59 -0.21
N PRO A 14 7.20 -8.94 0.88
CA PRO A 14 8.26 -8.10 1.40
C PRO A 14 9.49 -8.11 0.47
N TYR A 15 10.10 -6.93 0.29
CA TYR A 15 11.37 -6.70 -0.40
C TYR A 15 11.43 -7.11 -1.88
N VAL A 16 10.29 -7.21 -2.56
CA VAL A 16 10.25 -7.44 -4.02
C VAL A 16 10.77 -6.23 -4.79
N PHE A 17 10.42 -5.02 -4.32
CA PHE A 17 10.90 -3.76 -4.90
C PHE A 17 12.06 -3.21 -4.08
N ARG A 18 13.13 -2.78 -4.77
CA ARG A 18 14.38 -2.31 -4.13
C ARG A 18 14.30 -0.83 -3.75
N ASP A 19 13.62 -0.07 -4.59
CA ASP A 19 13.48 1.38 -4.52
C ASP A 19 12.28 1.80 -5.38
N TYR A 20 11.96 3.09 -5.35
CA TYR A 20 10.83 3.66 -6.08
C TYR A 20 11.01 3.50 -7.59
N ASP A 21 12.23 3.68 -8.11
CA ASP A 21 12.51 3.56 -9.54
C ASP A 21 12.24 2.13 -10.04
N HIS A 22 12.58 1.10 -9.28
CA HIS A 22 12.27 -0.28 -9.62
C HIS A 22 10.76 -0.53 -9.64
N ALA A 23 10.02 0.01 -8.65
CA ALA A 23 8.57 -0.13 -8.59
C ALA A 23 7.88 0.59 -9.76
N HIS A 24 8.28 1.84 -10.04
CA HIS A 24 7.74 2.62 -11.16
C HIS A 24 8.02 1.96 -12.50
N GLN A 25 9.27 1.50 -12.73
CA GLN A 25 9.61 0.78 -13.97
C GLN A 25 8.78 -0.49 -14.16
N PHE A 26 8.49 -1.23 -13.09
CA PHE A 26 7.63 -2.40 -13.17
C PHE A 26 6.18 -2.01 -13.52
N LEU A 27 5.62 -1.01 -12.85
CA LEU A 27 4.24 -0.55 -13.06
C LEU A 27 4.03 0.08 -14.45
N ASP A 28 5.05 0.75 -14.98
CA ASP A 28 5.06 1.35 -16.32
C ASP A 28 5.36 0.33 -17.44
N SER A 29 5.76 -0.89 -17.09
CA SER A 29 6.11 -1.93 -18.06
C SER A 29 4.90 -2.68 -18.63
N GLU A 30 5.17 -3.61 -19.55
CA GLU A 30 4.19 -4.57 -20.02
C GLU A 30 3.59 -5.44 -18.90
N TYR A 31 4.33 -5.67 -17.80
CA TYR A 31 3.86 -6.45 -16.66
C TYR A 31 2.80 -5.68 -15.87
N GLY A 32 3.02 -4.40 -15.59
CA GLY A 32 2.00 -3.54 -14.97
C GLY A 32 0.75 -3.39 -15.82
N SER A 33 0.92 -3.32 -17.15
CA SER A 33 -0.20 -3.33 -18.11
C SER A 33 -0.95 -4.67 -18.13
N THR A 34 -0.23 -5.78 -18.06
CA THR A 34 -0.81 -7.13 -17.99
C THR A 34 -1.65 -7.28 -16.72
N LEU A 35 -1.12 -6.84 -15.58
CA LEU A 35 -1.84 -6.87 -14.30
C LEU A 35 -3.11 -6.01 -14.34
N ALA A 36 -3.03 -4.80 -14.91
CA ALA A 36 -4.19 -3.92 -15.08
C ALA A 36 -5.29 -4.56 -15.94
N ASN A 37 -4.92 -5.29 -16.99
CA ASN A 37 -5.87 -6.01 -17.84
C ASN A 37 -6.49 -7.21 -17.11
N GLN A 38 -5.69 -7.98 -16.35
CA GLN A 38 -6.21 -9.09 -15.54
C GLN A 38 -7.22 -8.60 -14.49
N ILE A 39 -6.96 -7.46 -13.85
CA ILE A 39 -7.92 -6.80 -12.94
C ILE A 39 -9.23 -6.51 -13.66
N PHE A 40 -9.14 -5.90 -14.84
CA PHE A 40 -10.30 -5.56 -15.64
C PHE A 40 -11.12 -6.80 -16.02
N GLU A 41 -10.46 -7.83 -16.55
CA GLU A 41 -11.11 -9.07 -17.00
C GLU A 41 -11.81 -9.81 -15.85
N GLN A 42 -11.22 -9.84 -14.66
CA GLN A 42 -11.76 -10.60 -13.53
C GLN A 42 -12.78 -9.82 -12.69
N THR A 43 -12.67 -8.50 -12.64
CA THR A 43 -13.45 -7.68 -11.69
C THR A 43 -14.33 -6.61 -12.36
N ASN A 44 -14.17 -6.40 -13.66
CA ASN A 44 -14.79 -5.28 -14.38
C ASN A 44 -14.44 -3.91 -13.75
N VAL A 45 -13.21 -3.79 -13.24
CA VAL A 45 -12.63 -2.55 -12.73
C VAL A 45 -11.49 -2.11 -13.64
N LYS A 46 -11.60 -0.91 -14.19
CA LYS A 46 -10.56 -0.30 -15.01
C LYS A 46 -9.52 0.38 -14.12
N VAL A 47 -8.27 -0.08 -14.21
CA VAL A 47 -7.12 0.70 -13.74
C VAL A 47 -6.86 1.81 -14.75
N LEU A 48 -7.02 3.06 -14.32
CA LEU A 48 -6.79 4.25 -15.14
C LEU A 48 -5.30 4.66 -15.11
N ALA A 49 -4.67 4.54 -13.94
CA ALA A 49 -3.24 4.73 -13.76
C ALA A 49 -2.77 4.07 -12.45
N TRP A 50 -1.50 3.67 -12.42
CA TRP A 50 -0.84 3.22 -11.20
C TRP A 50 -0.29 4.43 -10.44
N MET A 51 -1.04 4.95 -9.47
CA MET A 51 -0.50 5.95 -8.54
C MET A 51 0.15 5.27 -7.34
N GLU A 52 0.64 6.08 -6.41
CA GLU A 52 1.49 5.64 -5.32
C GLU A 52 0.86 5.96 -3.96
N ASN A 53 1.06 5.03 -3.01
CA ASN A 53 0.99 5.34 -1.58
C ASN A 53 2.41 5.43 -1.00
N GLY A 54 3.31 4.55 -1.47
CA GLY A 54 4.74 4.60 -1.21
C GLY A 54 5.25 3.37 -0.48
N PHE A 55 6.53 3.41 -0.07
CA PHE A 55 7.07 2.36 0.79
C PHE A 55 6.49 2.44 2.19
N ARG A 56 6.25 1.27 2.78
CA ARG A 56 5.66 1.12 4.10
C ARG A 56 6.75 0.99 5.16
N TYR A 57 6.53 1.64 6.29
CA TYR A 57 7.44 1.69 7.43
C TYR A 57 6.71 1.25 8.69
N GLN A 58 7.36 0.44 9.50
CA GLN A 58 6.81 -0.05 10.75
C GLN A 58 6.88 1.06 11.80
N THR A 59 5.83 1.16 12.61
CA THR A 59 5.80 2.05 13.78
C THR A 59 5.54 1.25 15.03
N HIS A 60 6.00 1.75 16.16
CA HIS A 60 5.76 1.12 17.45
C HIS A 60 5.47 2.17 18.52
N SER A 61 4.56 1.86 19.44
CA SER A 61 4.17 2.73 20.55
C SER A 61 5.34 3.06 21.49
N THR A 62 6.04 2.03 21.98
CA THR A 62 6.94 2.15 23.15
C THR A 62 8.42 1.74 22.95
N ILE A 63 8.79 0.99 21.91
CA ILE A 63 10.17 0.52 21.70
C ILE A 63 10.69 0.86 20.30
N ALA A 64 12.00 1.03 20.19
CA ALA A 64 12.69 0.94 18.91
C ALA A 64 12.77 -0.53 18.47
N VAL A 65 12.56 -0.79 17.18
CA VAL A 65 12.66 -2.14 16.60
C VAL A 65 13.86 -2.13 15.67
N GLU A 66 14.98 -2.67 16.13
CA GLU A 66 16.23 -2.72 15.36
C GLU A 66 16.43 -4.08 14.69
N THR A 67 15.86 -5.13 15.28
CA THR A 67 15.96 -6.52 14.83
C THR A 67 14.61 -7.22 14.85
N PRO A 68 14.38 -8.27 14.04
CA PRO A 68 13.17 -9.08 14.12
C PRO A 68 12.91 -9.64 15.53
N GLU A 69 13.97 -9.93 16.28
CA GLU A 69 13.90 -10.40 17.67
C GLU A 69 13.15 -9.45 18.62
N ASP A 70 13.14 -8.15 18.33
CA ASP A 70 12.44 -7.12 19.12
C ASP A 70 10.91 -7.16 18.91
N LEU A 71 10.45 -7.80 17.82
CA LEU A 71 9.03 -7.96 17.51
C LEU A 71 8.39 -9.14 18.25
N ARG A 72 9.17 -9.96 18.97
CA ARG A 72 8.63 -11.15 19.63
C ARG A 72 7.57 -10.81 20.66
N GLY A 73 6.36 -11.26 20.38
CA GLY A 73 5.21 -11.07 21.27
C GLY A 73 4.63 -9.66 21.25
N THR A 74 5.04 -8.80 20.31
CA THR A 74 4.36 -7.52 20.06
C THR A 74 3.07 -7.77 19.28
N ASP A 75 2.01 -7.05 19.63
CA ASP A 75 0.74 -7.13 18.90
C ASP A 75 0.80 -6.18 17.69
N HIS A 76 0.89 -6.76 16.49
CA HIS A 76 1.09 -6.01 15.26
C HIS A 76 -0.17 -6.04 14.39
N ARG A 77 -0.65 -4.87 13.99
CA ARG A 77 -1.76 -4.78 13.05
C ARG A 77 -1.28 -4.92 11.62
N THR A 78 -1.97 -5.76 10.84
CA THR A 78 -1.79 -5.84 9.38
C THR A 78 -3.04 -5.34 8.65
N GLN A 79 -2.89 -5.04 7.36
CA GLN A 79 -4.02 -5.03 6.44
C GLN A 79 -4.66 -6.43 6.34
N GLU A 80 -5.85 -6.53 5.76
CA GLU A 80 -6.53 -7.80 5.45
C GLU A 80 -5.84 -8.52 4.28
N SER A 81 -4.60 -8.96 4.51
CA SER A 81 -3.76 -9.66 3.55
C SER A 81 -3.06 -10.82 4.26
N GLN A 82 -3.26 -12.04 3.75
CA GLN A 82 -2.63 -13.23 4.31
C GLN A 82 -1.10 -13.15 4.19
N VAL A 83 -0.58 -12.57 3.10
CA VAL A 83 0.86 -12.36 2.91
C VAL A 83 1.44 -11.48 4.01
N GLN A 84 0.74 -10.40 4.38
CA GLN A 84 1.18 -9.54 5.48
C GLN A 84 1.12 -10.27 6.82
N ILE A 85 0.04 -11.00 7.11
CA ILE A 85 -0.09 -11.79 8.33
C ILE A 85 1.09 -12.77 8.46
N ASP A 86 1.34 -13.56 7.41
CA ASP A 86 2.40 -14.56 7.40
C ASP A 86 3.78 -13.92 7.54
N THR A 87 4.01 -12.77 6.90
CA THR A 87 5.27 -12.02 6.98
C THR A 87 5.55 -11.57 8.42
N TRP A 88 4.59 -10.90 9.06
CA TRP A 88 4.78 -10.39 10.42
C TRP A 88 4.85 -11.50 11.48
N GLN A 89 4.11 -12.60 11.29
CA GLN A 89 4.26 -13.80 12.13
C GLN A 89 5.64 -14.46 11.96
N ALA A 90 6.16 -14.54 10.74
CA ALA A 90 7.50 -15.07 10.49
C ALA A 90 8.60 -14.20 11.12
N LEU A 91 8.36 -12.89 11.25
CA LEU A 91 9.22 -11.96 11.98
C LEU A 91 9.04 -12.01 13.51
N GLY A 92 8.07 -12.78 14.02
CA GLY A 92 7.87 -13.04 15.45
C GLY A 92 6.77 -12.21 16.12
N ALA A 93 6.10 -11.32 15.39
CA ALA A 93 4.98 -10.53 15.90
C ALA A 93 3.68 -11.34 15.95
N ASN A 94 2.78 -10.96 16.86
CA ASN A 94 1.40 -11.42 16.86
C ASN A 94 0.59 -10.60 15.84
N ALA A 95 0.59 -11.02 14.58
CA ALA A 95 -0.10 -10.30 13.51
C ALA A 95 -1.63 -10.46 13.58
N THR A 96 -2.36 -9.34 13.64
CA THR A 96 -3.83 -9.30 13.65
C THR A 96 -4.35 -8.40 12.51
N PRO A 97 -5.16 -8.91 11.57
CA PRO A 97 -5.78 -8.08 10.55
C PRO A 97 -6.85 -7.19 11.19
N MET A 98 -6.87 -5.91 10.80
CA MET A 98 -7.83 -4.94 11.32
C MET A 98 -8.26 -3.93 10.27
N ALA A 99 -9.56 -3.61 10.26
CA ALA A 99 -10.14 -2.58 9.43
C ALA A 99 -9.49 -1.22 9.72
N TRP A 100 -9.24 -0.44 8.67
CA TRP A 100 -8.43 0.79 8.76
C TRP A 100 -8.99 1.82 9.76
N ASN A 101 -10.31 1.95 9.83
CA ASN A 101 -11.02 2.87 10.72
C ASN A 101 -10.86 2.55 12.21
N GLU A 102 -10.47 1.32 12.57
CA GLU A 102 -10.31 0.88 13.95
C GLU A 102 -8.87 1.09 14.47
N VAL A 103 -7.89 1.16 13.56
CA VAL A 103 -6.46 1.15 13.86
C VAL A 103 -6.05 2.27 14.82
N TYR A 104 -6.45 3.52 14.55
CA TYR A 104 -6.08 4.64 15.41
C TYR A 104 -6.53 4.41 16.86
N SER A 105 -7.80 4.02 17.03
CA SER A 105 -8.37 3.78 18.35
C SER A 105 -7.73 2.59 19.06
N ALA A 106 -7.37 1.54 18.31
CA ALA A 106 -6.72 0.35 18.85
C ALA A 106 -5.28 0.65 19.31
N LEU A 107 -4.52 1.43 18.54
CA LEU A 107 -3.18 1.91 18.95
C LEU A 107 -3.29 2.81 20.19
N GLN A 108 -4.22 3.77 20.18
CA GLN A 108 -4.41 4.71 21.30
C GLN A 108 -4.78 3.98 22.60
N GLN A 109 -5.57 2.92 22.51
CA GLN A 109 -5.99 2.11 23.65
C GLN A 109 -4.97 1.03 24.06
N GLY A 110 -3.90 0.85 23.28
CA GLY A 110 -2.90 -0.20 23.51
C GLY A 110 -3.43 -1.62 23.26
N VAL A 111 -4.44 -1.77 22.41
CA VAL A 111 -4.92 -3.09 21.93
C VAL A 111 -3.92 -3.71 20.96
N ILE A 112 -3.19 -2.85 20.24
CA ILE A 112 -2.08 -3.21 19.35
C ILE A 112 -0.91 -2.27 19.67
N ASP A 113 0.30 -2.81 19.58
CA ASP A 113 1.54 -2.07 19.85
C ASP A 113 2.08 -1.37 18.62
N SER A 114 1.78 -1.92 17.44
CA SER A 114 2.43 -1.52 16.20
C SER A 114 1.54 -1.68 14.98
N GLN A 115 1.89 -0.93 13.95
CA GLN A 115 1.35 -1.05 12.59
C GLN A 115 2.45 -0.70 11.58
N GLU A 116 2.13 -0.72 10.31
CA GLU A 116 3.04 -0.28 9.26
C GLU A 116 2.27 0.49 8.19
N ASN A 117 2.86 1.56 7.65
CA ASN A 117 2.30 2.37 6.56
C ASN A 117 3.34 3.35 6.00
N PRO A 118 3.08 3.98 4.85
CA PRO A 118 3.92 5.06 4.34
C PRO A 118 3.89 6.30 5.23
N ILE A 119 4.97 7.10 5.18
CA ILE A 119 5.11 8.33 5.99
C ILE A 119 3.93 9.30 5.81
N PRO A 120 3.43 9.58 4.59
CA PRO A 120 2.27 10.46 4.42
C PRO A 120 1.05 9.97 5.18
N THR A 121 0.81 8.66 5.18
CA THR A 121 -0.31 8.05 5.91
C THR A 121 -0.11 8.16 7.43
N ILE A 122 1.10 7.92 7.93
CA ILE A 122 1.44 8.06 9.36
C ILE A 122 1.17 9.50 9.83
N TYR A 123 1.58 10.47 9.02
CA TYR A 123 1.39 11.90 9.30
C TYR A 123 -0.10 12.31 9.24
N ASP A 124 -0.80 11.98 8.15
CA ASP A 124 -2.18 12.40 7.93
C ASP A 124 -3.16 11.81 8.96
N MET A 125 -2.86 10.62 9.49
CA MET A 125 -3.64 9.99 10.54
C MET A 125 -3.27 10.45 11.96
N GLY A 126 -2.25 11.28 12.13
CA GLY A 126 -1.76 11.70 13.44
C GLY A 126 -1.18 10.55 14.26
N PHE A 127 -0.66 9.50 13.62
CA PHE A 127 -0.04 8.38 14.34
C PHE A 127 1.22 8.80 15.07
N SER A 128 1.89 9.88 14.65
CA SER A 128 3.03 10.47 15.37
C SER A 128 2.74 10.81 16.83
N ASP A 129 1.47 11.03 17.19
CA ASP A 129 1.07 11.40 18.55
C ASP A 129 0.96 10.18 19.48
N ILE A 130 0.81 8.98 18.91
CA ILE A 130 0.54 7.73 19.63
C ILE A 130 1.52 6.59 19.28
N GLN A 131 2.43 6.82 18.33
CA GLN A 131 3.49 5.90 17.93
C GLN A 131 4.84 6.58 18.15
N GLY A 132 5.53 6.25 19.23
CA GLY A 132 6.78 6.90 19.63
C GLY A 132 7.96 6.60 18.71
N TYR A 133 7.87 5.55 17.89
CA TYR A 133 8.96 5.09 17.03
C TYR A 133 8.45 4.82 15.61
N VAL A 134 9.28 5.21 14.63
CA VAL A 134 9.14 4.84 13.22
C VAL A 134 10.44 4.15 12.81
N ASN A 135 10.34 2.90 12.40
CA ASN A 135 11.44 2.08 11.95
C ASN A 135 11.42 2.04 10.42
N MET A 136 12.48 2.58 9.79
CA MET A 136 12.61 2.78 8.34
C MET A 136 12.86 1.47 7.57
N THR A 137 12.00 0.49 7.80
CA THR A 137 12.10 -0.90 7.31
C THR A 137 11.95 -1.03 5.80
N GLN A 138 11.26 -0.09 5.14
CA GLN A 138 11.05 -0.03 3.68
C GLN A 138 10.66 -1.40 3.09
N HIS A 139 9.83 -2.15 3.80
CA HIS A 139 9.70 -3.59 3.60
C HIS A 139 8.74 -3.93 2.47
N VAL A 140 7.78 -3.05 2.17
CA VAL A 140 6.76 -3.26 1.13
C VAL A 140 6.53 -1.97 0.37
N TYR A 141 6.41 -2.06 -0.95
CA TYR A 141 5.96 -0.95 -1.80
C TYR A 141 4.45 -1.05 -2.02
N SER A 142 3.70 -0.01 -1.66
CA SER A 142 2.25 0.04 -1.80
C SER A 142 1.85 0.94 -2.98
N PRO A 143 1.38 0.39 -4.11
CA PRO A 143 0.69 1.19 -5.12
C PRO A 143 -0.69 1.63 -4.62
N ALA A 144 -1.21 2.71 -5.21
CA ALA A 144 -2.56 3.22 -5.01
C ALA A 144 -3.20 3.49 -6.39
N PRO A 145 -3.65 2.47 -7.13
CA PRO A 145 -4.18 2.70 -8.47
C PRO A 145 -5.41 3.61 -8.46
N LEU A 146 -5.50 4.47 -9.47
CA LEU A 146 -6.74 5.18 -9.77
C LEU A 146 -7.66 4.22 -10.53
N LEU A 147 -8.82 3.95 -9.94
CA LEU A 147 -9.75 2.93 -10.43
C LEU A 147 -11.07 3.56 -10.89
N MET A 148 -11.69 2.95 -11.90
CA MET A 148 -13.03 3.28 -12.37
C MET A 148 -13.82 2.00 -12.66
N SER A 149 -15.14 2.03 -12.49
CA SER A 149 -16.01 0.95 -12.98
C SER A 149 -15.76 0.72 -14.47
N GLY A 150 -15.47 -0.52 -14.86
CA GLY A 150 -15.23 -0.88 -16.26
C GLY A 150 -16.44 -0.59 -17.13
N THR A 151 -17.64 -0.95 -16.67
CA THR A 151 -18.90 -0.62 -17.36
C THR A 151 -19.09 0.88 -17.57
N LEU A 152 -18.76 1.71 -16.57
CA LEU A 152 -18.85 3.17 -16.74
C LEU A 152 -17.82 3.65 -17.77
N PHE A 153 -16.58 3.16 -17.68
CA PHE A 153 -15.51 3.52 -18.61
C PHE A 153 -15.88 3.17 -20.06
N GLU A 154 -16.37 1.95 -20.29
CA GLU A 154 -16.79 1.46 -21.62
C GLU A 154 -18.05 2.14 -22.16
N SER A 155 -18.87 2.76 -21.29
CA SER A 155 -20.05 3.51 -21.73
C SER A 155 -19.70 4.83 -22.43
N PHE A 156 -18.48 5.34 -22.23
CA PHE A 156 -17.98 6.54 -22.89
C PHE A 156 -17.51 6.23 -24.32
N ASN A 157 -17.54 7.25 -25.19
CA ASN A 157 -16.94 7.14 -26.51
C ASN A 157 -15.39 7.12 -26.43
N GLN A 158 -14.72 6.79 -27.54
CA GLN A 158 -13.26 6.65 -27.58
C GLN A 158 -12.50 7.95 -27.26
N GLU A 159 -13.06 9.12 -27.60
CA GLU A 159 -12.47 10.43 -27.30
C GLU A 159 -12.47 10.69 -25.79
N ASP A 160 -13.62 10.49 -25.13
CA ASP A 160 -13.76 10.64 -23.68
C ASP A 160 -12.89 9.64 -22.92
N GLN A 161 -12.84 8.38 -23.35
CA GLN A 161 -11.94 7.37 -22.76
C GLN A 161 -10.47 7.82 -22.83
N THR A 162 -10.06 8.39 -23.97
CA THR A 162 -8.70 8.92 -24.16
C THR A 162 -8.43 10.10 -23.22
N HIS A 163 -9.38 11.02 -23.06
CA HIS A 163 -9.25 12.14 -22.13
C HIS A 163 -9.19 11.71 -20.67
N ILE A 164 -9.97 10.71 -20.27
CA ILE A 164 -9.94 10.14 -18.92
C ILE A 164 -8.57 9.54 -18.62
N LEU A 165 -8.02 8.73 -19.53
CA LEU A 165 -6.69 8.13 -19.37
C LEU A 165 -5.58 9.20 -19.31
N ALA A 166 -5.63 10.21 -20.18
CA ALA A 166 -4.66 11.32 -20.16
C ALA A 166 -4.74 12.15 -18.87
N ALA A 167 -5.93 12.34 -18.32
CA ALA A 167 -6.12 13.00 -17.03
C ALA A 167 -5.54 12.17 -15.88
N ALA A 168 -5.77 10.85 -15.88
CA ALA A 168 -5.21 9.94 -14.89
C ALA A 168 -3.67 9.90 -14.92
N GLU A 169 -3.07 9.89 -16.12
CA GLU A 169 -1.61 9.97 -16.29
C GLU A 169 -1.07 11.30 -15.74
N THR A 170 -1.77 12.40 -16.02
CA THR A 170 -1.40 13.72 -15.48
C THR A 170 -1.47 13.76 -13.95
N ALA A 171 -2.54 13.22 -13.37
CA ALA A 171 -2.69 13.11 -11.91
C ALA A 171 -1.56 12.30 -11.27
N THR A 172 -1.16 11.18 -11.91
CA THR A 172 -0.06 10.32 -11.45
C THR A 172 1.26 11.08 -11.42
N ARG A 173 1.60 11.82 -12.49
CA ARG A 173 2.81 12.66 -12.51
C ARG A 173 2.79 13.74 -11.44
N CYS A 174 1.63 14.34 -11.16
CA CYS A 174 1.48 15.31 -10.09
C CYS A 174 1.69 14.70 -8.70
N SER A 175 1.15 13.49 -8.45
CA SER A 175 1.37 12.76 -7.18
C SER A 175 2.83 12.41 -6.98
N ALA A 176 3.45 11.77 -7.98
CA ALA A 176 4.84 11.33 -7.91
C ALA A 176 5.85 12.47 -7.79
N ARG A 177 5.49 13.69 -8.24
CA ARG A 177 6.31 14.88 -7.99
C ARG A 177 6.19 15.35 -6.55
N ARG A 178 4.97 15.37 -5.99
CA ARG A 178 4.75 15.76 -4.60
C ARG A 178 5.46 14.82 -3.63
N GLU A 179 5.37 13.52 -3.86
CA GLU A 179 6.02 12.49 -3.02
C GLU A 179 7.54 12.66 -3.02
N ARG A 180 8.15 12.90 -4.19
CA ARG A 180 9.60 13.19 -4.31
C ARG A 180 10.06 14.51 -3.67
N GLU A 181 9.15 15.45 -3.44
CA GLU A 181 9.46 16.72 -2.75
C GLU A 181 9.32 16.58 -1.21
N THR A 182 8.69 15.49 -0.74
CA THR A 182 8.44 15.21 0.69
C THR A 182 9.27 14.08 1.30
N ASP A 183 9.91 13.26 0.46
CA ASP A 183 10.92 12.26 0.82
C ASP A 183 12.34 12.86 0.92
#